data_AF-A0A937BSB8-F1
#
_entry.id   AF-A0A937BSB8-F1
#
_cell.length_a   1.000
_cell.length_b   1.000
_cell.length_c   1.000
_cell.angle_alpha   90.00
_cell.angle_beta   90.00
_cell.angle_gamma   90.00
#
_symmetry.space_group_name_H-M   'P 1'
#
loop_
_entity.id
_entity.type
_entity.pdbx_description
1 polymer ?
#
loop_
_entity_poly.entity_id
_entity_poly.type
_entity_poly.pdbx_seq_one_letter_code
_entity_poly.pdbx_strand_id
1 'polypeptide(L)'
;MRTEGQGFIEYPERRIYQLTQIAFPVGLGCRLDLSPRFHLRLEALHRILQTDYLDDVSTNYIDPLLFNKYLDPVQSELARKLYNRHKEIDPLAREEINGMRGNANKKDAYFSLDLKLGWIINRTRR
;
A
#
# COMPACT_ATOMS: atom_id res chain seq x y z
N MET A 1 -8.22 7.91 -2.95
CA MET A 1 -8.17 9.19 -3.70
C MET A 1 -8.30 8.83 -5.18
N ARG A 2 -8.69 9.72 -6.10
CA ARG A 2 -8.96 9.34 -7.51
C ARG A 2 -7.77 9.65 -8.44
N THR A 3 -6.56 9.32 -8.03
CA THR A 3 -5.32 9.81 -8.67
C THR A 3 -5.08 9.22 -10.05
N GLU A 4 -5.67 8.06 -10.38
CA GLU A 4 -5.64 7.48 -11.72
C GLU A 4 -6.94 7.71 -12.49
N GLY A 5 -7.79 8.65 -12.05
CA GLY A 5 -9.05 8.94 -12.72
C GLY A 5 -10.14 7.89 -12.47
N GLN A 6 -10.06 7.19 -11.34
CA GLN A 6 -11.06 6.20 -10.97
C GLN A 6 -12.45 6.85 -10.85
N GLY A 7 -13.40 6.42 -11.68
CA GLY A 7 -14.74 6.97 -11.77
C GLY A 7 -14.87 8.23 -12.64
N PHE A 8 -13.86 8.59 -13.44
CA PHE A 8 -13.97 9.64 -14.46
C PHE A 8 -14.58 9.07 -15.73
N ILE A 9 -15.34 9.88 -16.47
CA ILE A 9 -16.05 9.44 -17.69
C ILE A 9 -15.04 9.13 -18.81
N GLU A 10 -13.90 9.82 -18.83
CA GLU A 10 -12.80 9.63 -19.77
C GLU A 10 -12.07 8.29 -19.57
N TYR A 11 -12.23 7.66 -18.39
CA TYR A 11 -11.62 6.37 -18.05
C TYR A 11 -12.69 5.40 -17.50
N PRO A 12 -13.65 4.97 -18.33
CA PRO A 12 -14.78 4.15 -17.90
C PRO A 12 -14.37 2.78 -17.35
N GLU A 13 -13.21 2.26 -17.78
CA GLU A 13 -12.61 1.03 -17.28
C GLU A 13 -12.02 1.16 -15.86
N ARG A 14 -11.68 2.38 -15.43
CA ARG A 14 -11.04 2.64 -14.14
C ARG A 14 -12.08 2.78 -13.05
N ARG A 15 -12.42 1.66 -12.41
CA ARG A 15 -13.38 1.61 -11.31
C ARG A 15 -12.77 2.12 -10.02
N ILE A 16 -13.62 2.67 -9.15
CA ILE A 16 -13.23 3.01 -7.77
C ILE A 16 -12.91 1.70 -7.04
N TYR A 17 -11.66 1.58 -6.59
CA TYR A 17 -11.21 0.42 -5.85
C TYR A 17 -11.80 0.40 -4.43
N GLN A 18 -11.96 -0.80 -3.88
CA GLN A 18 -12.44 -0.96 -2.51
C GLN A 18 -11.31 -0.71 -1.51
N LEU A 19 -11.63 -0.03 -0.40
CA LEU A 19 -10.69 0.21 0.70
C LEU A 19 -10.55 -1.01 1.63
N THR A 20 -11.55 -1.89 1.65
CA THR A 20 -11.55 -3.12 2.44
C THR A 20 -11.37 -4.33 1.54
N GLN A 21 -10.41 -5.17 1.88
CA GLN A 21 -10.08 -6.36 1.11
C GLN A 21 -9.52 -7.46 2.01
N ILE A 22 -9.54 -8.69 1.50
CA ILE A 22 -8.96 -9.84 2.18
C ILE A 22 -7.46 -9.88 1.86
N ALA A 23 -6.66 -10.08 2.91
CA ALA A 23 -5.23 -10.37 2.79
C ALA A 23 -4.99 -11.82 3.21
N PHE A 24 -4.16 -12.54 2.46
CA PHE A 24 -3.74 -13.90 2.79
C PHE A 24 -2.38 -13.87 3.48
N PRO A 25 -2.33 -14.08 4.81
CA PRO A 25 -1.08 -14.10 5.55
C PRO A 25 -0.37 -15.45 5.41
N VAL A 26 0.90 -15.43 5.01
CA VAL A 26 1.82 -16.56 5.04
C VAL A 26 3.04 -16.11 5.83
N GLY A 27 3.40 -16.84 6.88
CA GLY A 27 4.49 -16.42 7.75
C GLY A 27 5.14 -17.57 8.48
N LEU A 28 6.32 -17.27 9.02
CA LEU A 28 7.10 -18.16 9.86
C LEU A 28 7.57 -17.40 11.08
N GLY A 29 7.67 -18.10 12.21
CA GLY A 29 8.18 -17.52 13.43
C GLY A 29 9.04 -18.48 14.19
N CYS A 30 10.02 -17.94 14.89
CA CYS A 30 10.84 -18.68 15.85
C CYS A 30 10.59 -18.15 17.26
N ARG A 31 10.60 -19.08 18.21
CA ARG A 31 10.52 -18.79 19.64
C ARG A 31 11.81 -19.23 20.30
N LEU A 32 12.41 -18.33 21.04
CA LEU A 32 13.60 -18.55 21.85
C LEU A 32 13.22 -18.42 23.33
N ASP A 33 13.22 -19.55 24.05
CA ASP A 33 13.02 -19.54 25.49
C ASP A 33 14.36 -19.24 26.19
N LEU A 34 14.57 -17.98 26.55
CA LEU A 34 15.79 -17.52 27.23
C LEU A 34 15.86 -18.02 28.67
N SER A 35 14.70 -18.19 29.32
CA SER A 35 14.59 -18.65 30.70
C SER A 35 13.17 -19.19 30.96
N PRO A 36 12.94 -19.94 32.05
CA PRO A 36 11.60 -20.40 32.42
C PRO A 36 10.55 -19.29 32.60
N ARG A 37 11.01 -18.04 32.77
CA ARG A 37 10.19 -16.84 32.94
C ARG A 37 10.21 -15.90 31.74
N PHE A 38 11.16 -16.04 30.81
CA PHE A 38 11.36 -15.12 29.69
C PHE A 38 11.45 -15.87 28.37
N HIS A 39 10.68 -15.41 27.39
CA HIS A 39 10.77 -15.90 26.02
C HIS A 39 10.73 -14.75 25.03
N LEU A 40 11.47 -14.91 23.95
CA LEU A 40 11.51 -14.01 22.82
C LEU A 40 10.86 -14.72 21.63
N ARG A 41 10.06 -14.01 20.85
CA ARG A 41 9.51 -14.50 19.59
C ARG A 41 9.82 -13.51 18.49
N LEU A 42 10.23 -14.04 17.35
CA LEU A 42 10.39 -13.29 16.11
C LEU A 42 9.45 -13.93 15.09
N GLU A 43 8.61 -13.13 14.46
CA GLU A 43 7.67 -13.58 13.43
C GLU A 43 7.89 -12.74 12.17
N ALA A 44 8.01 -13.40 11.02
CA ALA A 44 8.00 -12.76 9.70
C ALA A 44 6.70 -13.15 9.00
N LEU A 45 5.93 -12.16 8.58
CA LEU A 45 4.60 -12.36 8.01
C LEU A 45 4.49 -11.65 6.67
N HIS A 46 4.33 -12.41 5.59
CA HIS A 46 4.03 -11.92 4.26
C HIS A 46 2.52 -11.93 4.04
N ARG A 47 1.95 -10.82 3.57
CA ARG A 47 0.51 -10.69 3.30
C ARG A 47 0.31 -10.42 1.82
N ILE A 48 -0.26 -11.40 1.14
CA ILE A 48 -0.59 -11.34 -0.28
C ILE A 48 -1.98 -10.72 -0.42
N LEU A 49 -2.11 -9.71 -1.29
CA LEU A 49 -3.36 -9.03 -1.56
C LEU A 49 -3.98 -9.50 -2.87
N GLN A 50 -5.29 -9.32 -3.00
CA GLN A 50 -6.00 -9.54 -4.27
C GLN A 50 -6.15 -8.26 -5.09
N THR A 51 -5.58 -7.16 -4.60
CA THR A 51 -5.53 -5.86 -5.29
C THR A 51 -4.11 -5.51 -5.73
N ASP A 52 -4.05 -4.61 -6.69
CA ASP A 52 -2.89 -3.90 -7.25
C ASP A 52 -2.98 -2.40 -6.94
N TYR A 53 -3.71 -2.03 -5.88
CA TYR A 53 -3.96 -0.65 -5.44
C TYR A 53 -3.51 -0.41 -3.99
N LEU A 54 -2.49 -1.12 -3.49
CA LEU A 54 -1.99 -0.92 -2.12
C LEU A 54 -1.42 0.51 -1.93
N ASP A 55 -0.81 1.06 -2.97
CA ASP A 55 -0.20 2.39 -3.00
C ASP A 55 -0.94 3.38 -3.91
N ASP A 56 -2.20 3.07 -4.28
CA ASP A 56 -2.99 3.86 -5.24
C ASP A 56 -2.33 3.95 -6.63
N VAL A 57 -1.62 2.90 -7.07
CA VAL A 57 -0.92 2.82 -8.38
C VAL A 57 -1.14 1.48 -9.09
N SER A 58 -1.76 1.50 -10.27
CA SER A 58 -2.10 0.29 -11.03
C SER A 58 -1.86 0.40 -12.53
N THR A 59 -2.11 1.56 -13.12
CA THR A 59 -2.21 1.69 -14.58
C THR A 59 -1.25 2.73 -15.12
N ASN A 60 -1.78 3.74 -15.81
CA ASN A 60 -1.03 4.76 -16.50
C ASN A 60 -1.45 6.13 -16.01
N TYR A 61 -0.53 7.07 -16.19
CA TYR A 61 -0.73 8.50 -15.97
C TYR A 61 -1.95 9.04 -16.76
N ILE A 62 -2.82 9.81 -16.10
CA ILE A 62 -3.99 10.46 -16.69
C ILE A 62 -3.70 11.89 -17.12
N ASP A 63 -4.64 12.54 -17.82
CA ASP A 63 -4.56 14.00 -17.97
C ASP A 63 -4.85 14.70 -16.61
N PRO A 64 -3.88 15.42 -16.02
CA PRO A 64 -4.07 16.09 -14.74
C PRO A 64 -5.08 17.24 -14.78
N LEU A 65 -5.46 17.74 -15.97
CA LEU A 65 -6.52 18.74 -16.10
C LEU A 65 -7.89 18.18 -15.70
N LEU A 66 -8.08 16.86 -15.80
CA LEU A 66 -9.34 16.20 -15.42
C LEU A 66 -9.62 16.30 -13.92
N PHE A 67 -8.61 16.48 -13.07
CA PHE A 67 -8.83 16.68 -11.63
C PHE A 67 -9.69 17.92 -11.35
N ASN A 68 -9.51 19.01 -12.10
CA ASN A 68 -10.30 20.23 -11.94
C ASN A 68 -11.78 20.05 -12.35
N LYS A 69 -12.06 19.05 -13.19
CA LYS A 69 -13.41 18.75 -13.68
C LYS A 69 -14.22 17.93 -12.67
N TYR A 70 -13.57 17.03 -11.93
CA TYR A 70 -14.25 16.03 -11.09
C TYR A 70 -14.00 16.17 -9.59
N LEU A 71 -13.03 17.01 -9.16
CA LEU A 71 -12.66 17.19 -7.76
C LEU A 71 -12.79 18.67 -7.37
N ASP A 72 -13.08 18.92 -6.10
CA ASP A 72 -13.08 20.27 -5.52
C ASP A 72 -11.67 20.91 -5.62
N PRO A 73 -11.53 22.25 -5.67
CA PRO A 73 -10.23 22.91 -5.88
C PRO A 73 -9.12 22.44 -4.95
N VAL A 74 -9.43 22.24 -3.66
CA VAL A 74 -8.47 21.74 -2.65
C VAL A 74 -8.07 20.29 -2.94
N GLN A 75 -9.03 19.45 -3.32
CA GLN A 75 -8.77 18.05 -3.65
C GLN A 75 -8.02 17.91 -4.98
N SER A 76 -8.32 18.76 -5.95
CA SER A 76 -7.65 18.80 -7.25
C SER A 76 -6.16 19.17 -7.08
N GLU A 77 -5.87 20.19 -6.29
CA GLU A 77 -4.48 20.56 -6.00
C GLU A 77 -3.72 19.42 -5.31
N LEU A 78 -4.33 18.80 -4.30
CA LEU A 78 -3.74 17.65 -3.61
C LEU A 78 -3.57 16.46 -4.55
N ALA A 79 -4.55 16.18 -5.41
CA ALA A 79 -4.50 15.09 -6.38
C ALA A 79 -3.34 15.29 -7.36
N ARG A 80 -3.14 16.50 -7.88
CA ARG A 80 -2.00 16.83 -8.75
C ARG A 80 -0.65 16.63 -8.08
N LYS A 81 -0.53 16.95 -6.79
CA LYS A 81 0.71 16.75 -6.02
C LYS A 81 0.99 15.26 -5.77
N LEU A 82 -0.04 14.46 -5.48
CA LEU A 82 0.11 13.03 -5.18
C LEU A 82 0.15 12.14 -6.43
N TYR A 83 -0.43 12.60 -7.52
CA TYR A 83 -0.52 11.92 -8.81
C TYR A 83 0.85 11.55 -9.38
N ASN A 84 1.79 12.50 -9.36
CA ASN A 84 3.17 12.28 -9.78
C ASN A 84 4.14 13.03 -8.85
N ARG A 85 4.90 12.26 -8.05
CA ARG A 85 5.92 12.76 -7.12
C ARG A 85 7.34 12.64 -7.65
N HIS A 86 7.53 12.26 -8.92
CA HIS A 86 8.86 12.09 -9.52
C HIS A 86 9.67 13.41 -9.50
N LYS A 87 8.99 14.55 -9.61
CA LYS A 87 9.61 15.88 -9.50
C LYS A 87 10.27 16.19 -8.16
N GLU A 88 9.98 15.41 -7.11
CA GLU A 88 10.68 15.52 -5.81
C GLU A 88 12.10 14.97 -5.87
N ILE A 89 12.38 14.05 -6.79
CA ILE A 89 13.69 13.42 -6.99
C ILE A 89 14.41 14.07 -8.18
N ASP A 90 13.69 14.31 -9.29
CA ASP A 90 14.20 14.96 -10.49
C ASP A 90 13.32 16.15 -10.90
N PRO A 91 13.75 17.40 -10.63
CA PRO A 91 13.01 18.61 -11.01
C PRO A 91 12.77 18.75 -12.52
N LEU A 92 13.53 18.07 -13.37
CA LEU A 92 13.41 18.09 -14.83
C LEU A 92 12.48 16.99 -15.37
N ALA A 93 11.98 16.11 -14.50
CA ALA A 93 11.08 15.03 -14.88
C ALA A 93 9.83 15.58 -15.59
N ARG A 94 9.55 15.01 -16.77
CA ARG A 94 8.36 15.33 -17.56
C ARG A 94 7.23 14.37 -17.23
N GLU A 95 6.02 14.91 -17.17
CA GLU A 95 4.80 14.11 -17.05
C GLU A 95 4.44 13.58 -18.43
N GLU A 96 4.47 12.26 -18.59
CA GLU A 96 4.02 11.60 -19.81
C GLU A 96 2.60 11.07 -19.60
N ILE A 97 1.62 11.73 -20.23
CA ILE A 97 0.24 11.25 -20.24
C ILE A 97 0.21 9.87 -20.90
N ASN A 98 -0.51 8.92 -20.31
CA ASN A 98 -0.52 7.51 -20.67
C ASN A 98 0.82 6.77 -20.48
N GLY A 99 1.84 7.42 -19.93
CA GLY A 99 3.06 6.75 -19.48
C GLY A 99 2.75 5.71 -18.41
N MET A 100 3.56 4.64 -18.37
CA MET A 100 3.40 3.56 -17.39
C MET A 100 3.63 4.10 -15.98
N ARG A 101 2.65 3.89 -15.09
CA ARG A 101 2.70 4.29 -13.67
C ARG A 101 2.75 3.06 -12.76
N GLY A 102 1.92 2.06 -13.06
CA GLY A 102 1.80 0.78 -12.37
C GLY A 102 1.61 -0.39 -13.34
N ASN A 103 1.30 -1.57 -12.79
CA ASN A 103 1.00 -2.75 -13.59
C ASN A 103 -0.12 -3.59 -12.99
N ALA A 104 -1.33 -3.45 -13.53
CA ALA A 104 -2.53 -4.17 -13.08
C ALA A 104 -2.46 -5.70 -13.12
N ASN A 105 -1.49 -6.27 -13.85
CA ASN A 105 -1.28 -7.72 -13.91
C ASN A 105 -0.49 -8.27 -12.71
N LYS A 106 0.04 -7.40 -11.85
CA LYS A 106 0.80 -7.79 -10.65
C LYS A 106 0.04 -7.33 -9.41
N LYS A 107 -0.33 -8.30 -8.56
CA LYS A 107 -0.98 -8.01 -7.28
C LYS A 107 0.06 -7.65 -6.23
N ASP A 108 -0.37 -6.80 -5.32
CA ASP A 108 0.49 -6.25 -4.28
C ASP A 108 0.64 -7.21 -3.11
N ALA A 109 1.71 -6.99 -2.36
CA ALA A 109 1.94 -7.65 -1.10
C ALA A 109 2.77 -6.75 -0.19
N TYR A 110 2.67 -6.98 1.10
CA TYR A 110 3.54 -6.33 2.08
C TYR A 110 3.98 -7.34 3.14
N PHE A 111 5.06 -7.04 3.83
CA PHE A 111 5.58 -7.90 4.89
C PHE A 111 5.64 -7.16 6.22
N SER A 112 5.60 -7.91 7.31
CA SER A 112 5.82 -7.42 8.66
C SER A 112 6.85 -8.30 9.36
N LEU A 113 7.63 -7.68 10.24
CA LEU A 113 8.53 -8.35 11.15
C LEU A 113 8.12 -7.97 12.58
N ASP A 114 7.72 -8.96 13.37
CA ASP A 114 7.22 -8.76 14.72
C ASP A 114 8.21 -9.33 15.74
N LEU A 115 8.60 -8.52 16.72
CA LEU A 115 9.42 -8.91 17.86
C LEU A 115 8.56 -8.88 19.12
N LYS A 116 8.45 -10.01 19.83
CA LYS A 116 7.64 -10.13 21.06
C LYS A 116 8.51 -10.61 22.21
N LEU A 117 8.46 -9.87 23.32
CA LEU A 117 9.03 -10.28 24.61
C LEU A 117 7.90 -10.77 25.52
N GLY A 118 8.00 -11.99 26.03
CA GLY A 118 7.06 -12.56 26.97
C GLY A 118 7.68 -12.78 28.34
N TRP A 119 7.00 -12.29 29.38
CA TRP A 119 7.38 -12.46 30.78
C TRP A 119 6.29 -13.24 31.53
N ILE A 120 6.66 -14.33 32.20
CA ILE A 120 5.77 -15.19 32.97
C ILE A 120 5.94 -14.90 34.46
N ILE A 121 4.88 -14.41 35.09
CA ILE A 121 4.81 -14.13 36.53
C ILE A 121 4.13 -15.32 37.23
N ASN A 122 4.64 -15.73 38.41
CA ASN A 122 4.12 -16.83 39.24
C ASN A 122 4.26 -18.27 38.69
N ARG A 123 5.36 -18.61 38.03
CA ARG A 123 5.67 -20.03 37.70
C ARG A 123 6.16 -20.77 38.95
N THR A 124 5.30 -21.54 39.61
CA THR A 124 5.68 -22.52 40.65
C THR A 124 6.25 -23.79 40.01
N ARG A 125 7.45 -24.20 40.41
CA ARG A 125 7.99 -25.54 40.09
C ARG A 125 7.18 -26.57 40.89
N ARG A 126 6.54 -27.52 40.23
CA ARG A 126 6.21 -28.81 40.83
C ARG A 126 7.41 -29.73 40.70
#